data_AF-V6TPX9-F1
#
_entry.id   AF-V6TPX9-F1
#
_cell.length_a   1.000
_cell.length_b   1.000
_cell.length_c   1.000
_cell.angle_alpha   90.00
_cell.angle_beta   90.00
_cell.angle_gamma   90.00
#
_symmetry.space_group_name_H-M   'P 1'
#
loop_
_entity.id
_entity.type
_entity.pdbx_description
1 polymer ?
#
loop_
_entity_poly.entity_id
_entity_poly.type
_entity_poly.pdbx_seq_one_letter_code
_entity_poly.pdbx_strand_id
1 'polypeptide(L)'
;VLLAICFAVGALAADCGTGNTQATCMDSKCETVGTILVCTQCKTEGQVPINGACTLHSDDKVSTAGCKKASDGAAVGSTDKVCGQCDAANYFLYKGGCYTTTATPGKTMCTAVSPNGVCKTPADGYFILLVPRKTDQSVWACGDTTEVTLTNGKKYKGVANCKTCTQPAVADSTARPAVCEDCLEGYFGPKASSPCQACGDVNCATCTQATTTQKCTRCKSGDGTGREYLKVTDASDGSGECVEASTCTTTHFPVSDPADKKLCVSCGTTANGGIDDCTECTPITQASRAGTVAITCSKCGTKKLNPDKSSCVATCPENSNDDKTPNVCVCGDGFNLEGGKCVPPNTNRSGLSTGAIAGISVAAVVVVGGLVGFLCWWFLCRGKV
;
A
#
# COMPACT_ATOMS: atom_id res chain seq x y z
N VAL A 1 8.52 34.93 -4.69
CA VAL A 1 7.81 34.38 -5.87
C VAL A 1 8.38 33.00 -6.13
N LEU A 2 7.86 31.98 -5.45
CA LEU A 2 8.29 30.60 -5.63
C LEU A 2 7.43 30.04 -6.78
N LEU A 3 8.04 29.79 -7.94
CA LEU A 3 7.34 29.15 -9.06
C LEU A 3 6.93 27.74 -8.64
N ALA A 4 5.65 27.55 -8.36
CA ALA A 4 5.02 26.25 -8.35
C ALA A 4 4.96 25.75 -9.80
N ILE A 5 5.94 24.92 -10.18
CA ILE A 5 5.86 24.15 -11.42
C ILE A 5 4.80 23.07 -11.17
N CYS A 6 3.55 23.41 -11.45
CA CYS A 6 2.48 22.43 -11.64
C CYS A 6 2.87 21.58 -12.84
N PHE A 7 3.50 20.43 -12.61
CA PHE A 7 3.54 19.37 -13.62
C PHE A 7 2.10 18.92 -13.85
N ALA A 8 1.47 19.49 -14.88
CA ALA A 8 0.31 18.88 -15.48
C ALA A 8 0.76 17.52 -16.00
N VAL A 9 0.44 16.46 -15.26
CA VAL A 9 0.47 15.09 -15.80
C VAL A 9 -0.72 15.00 -16.76
N GLY A 10 -0.61 15.67 -17.90
CA GLY A 10 -1.37 15.30 -19.07
C GLY A 10 -0.91 13.89 -19.45
N ALA A 11 -1.87 13.03 -19.81
CA ALA A 11 -1.58 11.68 -20.26
C ALA A 11 -0.45 11.71 -21.31
N LEU A 12 0.77 11.38 -20.91
CA LEU A 12 1.79 11.03 -21.89
C LEU A 12 1.23 9.79 -22.59
N ALA A 13 1.04 9.86 -23.90
CA ALA A 13 0.98 8.66 -24.70
C ALA A 13 2.20 7.85 -24.28
N ALA A 14 1.99 6.70 -23.63
CA ALA A 14 3.11 5.91 -23.18
C ALA A 14 3.91 5.56 -24.43
N ASP A 15 5.20 5.94 -24.46
CA ASP A 15 6.08 5.42 -25.50
C ASP A 15 5.91 3.90 -25.46
N CYS A 16 5.48 3.35 -26.59
CA CYS A 16 5.32 1.91 -26.77
C CYS A 16 6.69 1.30 -26.48
N GLY A 17 6.91 0.85 -25.23
CA GLY A 17 8.20 0.40 -24.76
C GLY A 17 8.74 -0.72 -25.64
N THR A 18 10.03 -1.01 -25.55
CA THR A 18 10.70 -2.01 -26.40
C THR A 18 10.32 -3.48 -26.09
N GLY A 19 9.16 -3.72 -25.49
CA GLY A 19 8.60 -5.05 -25.21
C GLY A 19 7.89 -5.67 -26.42
N ASN A 20 8.00 -7.00 -26.57
CA ASN A 20 7.67 -7.79 -27.77
C ASN A 20 6.23 -7.62 -28.32
N THR A 21 5.25 -7.19 -27.51
CA THR A 21 3.87 -6.89 -27.96
C THR A 21 3.66 -5.46 -28.51
N GLN A 22 4.66 -4.57 -28.39
CA GLN A 22 4.57 -3.15 -28.78
C GLN A 22 5.28 -2.80 -30.09
N ALA A 23 6.19 -3.63 -30.60
CA ALA A 23 6.90 -3.33 -31.87
C ALA A 23 5.95 -3.20 -33.08
N THR A 24 4.79 -3.86 -33.01
CA THR A 24 3.75 -3.85 -34.05
C THR A 24 2.64 -2.83 -33.77
N CYS A 25 2.69 -2.13 -32.64
CA CYS A 25 1.76 -1.04 -32.35
C CYS A 25 2.20 0.24 -33.03
N MET A 26 1.25 1.06 -33.46
CA MET A 26 1.57 2.37 -34.02
C MET A 26 2.13 3.28 -32.92
N ASP A 27 3.10 4.12 -33.28
CA ASP A 27 3.75 5.04 -32.36
C ASP A 27 2.68 5.92 -31.65
N SER A 28 2.82 6.11 -30.33
CA SER A 28 1.84 6.81 -29.49
C SER A 28 0.42 6.20 -29.44
N LYS A 29 0.24 4.95 -29.86
CA LYS A 29 -1.04 4.21 -29.77
C LYS A 29 -1.02 3.11 -28.71
N CYS A 30 -0.17 3.25 -27.70
CA CYS A 30 -0.14 2.38 -26.55
C CYS A 30 -0.77 3.04 -25.33
N GLU A 31 -1.48 2.24 -24.54
CA GLU A 31 -2.08 2.69 -23.27
C GLU A 31 -1.87 1.65 -22.17
N THR A 32 -1.73 2.11 -20.94
CA THR A 32 -1.59 1.20 -19.79
C THR A 32 -2.96 0.91 -19.20
N VAL A 33 -3.34 -0.37 -19.21
CA VAL A 33 -4.50 -0.91 -18.50
C VAL A 33 -4.00 -1.68 -17.29
N GLY A 34 -4.13 -1.08 -16.11
CA GLY A 34 -3.53 -1.62 -14.88
C GLY A 34 -2.00 -1.60 -14.97
N THR A 35 -1.38 -2.76 -15.10
CA THR A 35 0.08 -2.92 -15.30
C THR A 35 0.45 -3.39 -16.72
N ILE A 36 -0.54 -3.54 -17.61
CA ILE A 36 -0.35 -4.09 -18.95
C ILE A 36 -0.47 -2.97 -19.97
N LEU A 37 0.55 -2.86 -20.80
CA LEU A 37 0.59 -1.91 -21.90
C LEU A 37 -0.09 -2.56 -23.14
N VAL A 38 -1.20 -1.98 -23.56
CA VAL A 38 -2.07 -2.45 -24.65
C VAL A 38 -1.95 -1.55 -25.89
N CYS A 39 -2.10 -2.14 -27.06
CA CYS A 39 -2.16 -1.42 -28.32
C CYS A 39 -3.60 -1.03 -28.67
N THR A 40 -3.80 0.23 -29.07
CA THR A 40 -5.09 0.78 -29.51
C THR A 40 -5.20 0.90 -31.03
N GLN A 41 -4.06 0.81 -31.74
CA GLN A 41 -4.02 0.81 -33.21
C GLN A 41 -2.72 0.18 -33.71
N CYS A 42 -2.84 -0.77 -34.64
CA CYS A 42 -1.70 -1.49 -35.18
C CYS A 42 -0.96 -0.67 -36.25
N LYS A 43 0.35 -0.88 -36.31
CA LYS A 43 1.24 -0.25 -37.29
C LYS A 43 1.06 -0.89 -38.67
N THR A 44 1.02 -2.21 -38.71
CA THR A 44 0.90 -3.03 -39.92
C THR A 44 -0.56 -3.10 -40.38
N GLU A 45 -0.78 -2.91 -41.69
CA GLU A 45 -2.08 -3.10 -42.32
C GLU A 45 -2.56 -4.54 -42.24
N GLY A 46 -3.85 -4.73 -42.03
CA GLY A 46 -4.44 -6.05 -41.85
C GLY A 46 -4.22 -6.63 -40.46
N GLN A 47 -3.71 -5.86 -39.51
CA GLN A 47 -3.64 -6.25 -38.10
C GLN A 47 -4.57 -5.39 -37.26
N VAL A 48 -5.27 -6.01 -36.32
CA VAL A 48 -6.18 -5.32 -35.39
C VAL A 48 -5.89 -5.69 -33.94
N PRO A 49 -6.13 -4.80 -32.97
CA PRO A 49 -5.91 -5.12 -31.57
C PRO A 49 -6.94 -6.12 -31.02
N ILE A 50 -6.44 -7.26 -30.53
CA ILE A 50 -7.21 -8.25 -29.77
C ILE A 50 -6.51 -8.45 -28.42
N ASN A 51 -7.23 -8.19 -27.33
CA ASN A 51 -6.67 -8.17 -25.97
C ASN A 51 -5.41 -7.29 -25.84
N GLY A 52 -5.34 -6.20 -26.62
CA GLY A 52 -4.22 -5.28 -26.63
C GLY A 52 -3.02 -5.69 -27.51
N ALA A 53 -3.06 -6.85 -28.16
CA ALA A 53 -2.00 -7.29 -29.07
C ALA A 53 -2.46 -7.18 -30.54
N CYS A 54 -1.56 -6.72 -31.41
CA CYS A 54 -1.82 -6.66 -32.84
C CYS A 54 -1.86 -8.04 -33.47
N THR A 55 -3.03 -8.41 -33.99
CA THR A 55 -3.34 -9.74 -34.50
C THR A 55 -3.77 -9.63 -35.96
N LEU A 56 -3.26 -10.50 -36.83
CA LEU A 56 -3.61 -10.52 -38.25
C LEU A 56 -5.11 -10.79 -38.43
N HIS A 57 -5.76 -10.10 -39.36
CA HIS A 57 -7.21 -10.16 -39.58
C HIS A 57 -7.71 -11.56 -39.94
N SER A 58 -6.82 -12.43 -40.45
CA SER A 58 -7.11 -13.82 -40.80
C SER A 58 -6.89 -14.81 -39.65
N ASP A 59 -6.42 -14.36 -38.48
CA ASP A 59 -6.23 -15.21 -37.29
C ASP A 59 -7.58 -15.52 -36.64
N ASP A 60 -7.77 -16.76 -36.18
CA ASP A 60 -8.98 -17.23 -35.52
C ASP A 60 -9.35 -16.43 -34.27
N LYS A 61 -8.40 -15.76 -33.62
CA LYS A 61 -8.66 -14.88 -32.48
C LYS A 61 -9.51 -13.67 -32.87
N VAL A 62 -9.34 -13.15 -34.09
CA VAL A 62 -10.08 -11.98 -34.61
C VAL A 62 -11.54 -12.37 -34.85
N SER A 63 -11.78 -13.53 -35.47
CA SER A 63 -13.13 -14.06 -35.70
C SER A 63 -13.80 -14.49 -34.38
N THR A 64 -13.06 -15.10 -33.46
CA THR A 64 -13.54 -15.48 -32.11
C THR A 64 -13.97 -14.27 -31.30
N ALA A 65 -13.27 -13.14 -31.40
CA ALA A 65 -13.65 -11.89 -30.76
C ALA A 65 -14.85 -11.20 -31.45
N GLY A 66 -15.25 -11.69 -32.63
CA GLY A 66 -16.28 -11.07 -33.46
C GLY A 66 -15.87 -9.69 -33.95
N CYS A 67 -14.59 -9.49 -34.24
CA CYS A 67 -14.05 -8.19 -34.61
C CYS A 67 -14.53 -7.74 -36.00
N LYS A 68 -15.12 -6.54 -36.05
CA LYS A 68 -15.76 -5.97 -37.24
C LYS A 68 -15.42 -4.50 -37.40
N LYS A 69 -15.66 -3.96 -38.59
CA LYS A 69 -15.55 -2.53 -38.90
C LYS A 69 -16.70 -1.76 -38.23
N ALA A 70 -16.41 -0.55 -37.77
CA ALA A 70 -17.43 0.33 -37.17
C ALA A 70 -18.40 0.90 -38.22
N SER A 71 -17.97 1.04 -39.48
CA SER A 71 -18.73 1.72 -40.54
C SER A 71 -19.95 0.94 -41.03
N ASP A 72 -19.80 -0.37 -41.22
CA ASP A 72 -20.76 -1.23 -41.90
C ASP A 72 -20.96 -2.59 -41.20
N GLY A 73 -20.21 -2.86 -40.12
CA GLY A 73 -20.24 -4.15 -39.44
C GLY A 73 -19.67 -5.30 -40.26
N ALA A 74 -18.96 -5.03 -41.37
CA ALA A 74 -18.27 -6.04 -42.14
C ALA A 74 -17.04 -6.58 -41.38
N ALA A 75 -16.54 -7.74 -41.81
CA ALA A 75 -15.29 -8.27 -41.29
C ALA A 75 -14.12 -7.30 -41.58
N VAL A 76 -13.18 -7.20 -40.64
CA VAL A 76 -11.92 -6.50 -40.86
C VAL A 76 -11.08 -7.24 -41.92
N GLY A 77 -10.33 -6.50 -42.72
CA GLY A 77 -9.56 -6.98 -43.86
C GLY A 77 -8.15 -6.41 -43.91
N SER A 78 -7.48 -6.58 -45.05
CA SER A 78 -6.04 -6.36 -45.22
C SER A 78 -5.56 -4.92 -45.08
N THR A 79 -6.45 -3.94 -44.98
CA THR A 79 -6.11 -2.51 -44.81
C THR A 79 -6.48 -1.97 -43.43
N ASP A 80 -7.25 -2.73 -42.64
CA ASP A 80 -7.73 -2.28 -41.35
C ASP A 80 -6.61 -2.37 -40.29
N LYS A 81 -6.59 -1.38 -39.38
CA LYS A 81 -5.59 -1.25 -38.31
C LYS A 81 -6.19 -1.28 -36.90
N VAL A 82 -7.52 -1.33 -36.82
CA VAL A 82 -8.31 -1.27 -35.60
C VAL A 82 -9.50 -2.21 -35.70
N CYS A 83 -9.97 -2.66 -34.54
CA CYS A 83 -11.26 -3.27 -34.41
C CYS A 83 -12.31 -2.21 -34.05
N GLY A 84 -13.31 -2.02 -34.91
CA GLY A 84 -14.35 -0.99 -34.72
C GLY A 84 -15.56 -1.47 -33.94
N GLN A 85 -15.73 -2.79 -33.81
CA GLN A 85 -16.85 -3.44 -33.13
C GLN A 85 -16.47 -4.85 -32.71
N CYS A 86 -16.98 -5.31 -31.58
CA CYS A 86 -16.97 -6.73 -31.19
C CYS A 86 -18.39 -7.29 -31.23
N ASP A 87 -18.55 -8.53 -31.70
CA ASP A 87 -19.87 -9.17 -31.87
C ASP A 87 -19.97 -10.51 -31.14
N ALA A 88 -18.90 -10.94 -30.47
CA ALA A 88 -18.85 -12.17 -29.69
C ALA A 88 -19.30 -11.97 -28.23
N ALA A 89 -19.79 -13.06 -27.63
CA ALA A 89 -20.07 -13.10 -26.20
C ALA A 89 -18.78 -12.89 -25.39
N ASN A 90 -18.89 -12.23 -24.23
CA ASN A 90 -17.77 -11.89 -23.33
C ASN A 90 -16.72 -10.93 -23.92
N TYR A 91 -16.88 -10.45 -25.15
CA TYR A 91 -16.02 -9.42 -25.74
C TYR A 91 -16.69 -8.06 -25.72
N PHE A 92 -15.93 -7.02 -25.39
CA PHE A 92 -16.34 -5.62 -25.47
C PHE A 92 -15.33 -4.77 -26.24
N LEU A 93 -15.83 -3.69 -26.82
CA LEU A 93 -15.00 -2.70 -27.50
C LEU A 93 -14.35 -1.76 -26.48
N TYR A 94 -13.03 -1.64 -26.56
CA TYR A 94 -12.26 -0.63 -25.86
C TYR A 94 -11.17 -0.08 -26.78
N LYS A 95 -11.14 1.24 -26.97
CA LYS A 95 -10.18 2.02 -27.78
C LYS A 95 -9.63 1.29 -29.02
N GLY A 96 -10.51 0.95 -29.96
CA GLY A 96 -10.11 0.35 -31.23
C GLY A 96 -9.71 -1.14 -31.17
N GLY A 97 -10.03 -1.84 -30.08
CA GLY A 97 -9.74 -3.27 -29.92
C GLY A 97 -10.86 -4.04 -29.22
N CYS A 98 -10.85 -5.37 -29.39
CA CYS A 98 -11.74 -6.27 -28.67
C CYS A 98 -11.05 -6.93 -27.49
N TYR A 99 -11.71 -6.90 -26.33
CA TYR A 99 -11.17 -7.40 -25.07
C TYR A 99 -12.13 -8.37 -24.42
N THR A 100 -11.61 -9.51 -23.92
CA THR A 100 -12.43 -10.53 -23.24
C THR A 100 -12.57 -10.25 -21.75
N THR A 101 -13.77 -10.44 -21.18
CA THR A 101 -13.99 -10.36 -19.72
C THR A 101 -13.44 -11.57 -18.96
N THR A 102 -12.97 -12.60 -19.66
CA THR A 102 -12.46 -13.84 -19.04
C THR A 102 -10.97 -13.81 -18.73
N ALA A 103 -10.23 -12.86 -19.32
CA ALA A 103 -8.77 -12.78 -19.20
C ALA A 103 -8.30 -11.33 -19.12
N THR A 104 -7.12 -11.14 -18.54
CA THR A 104 -6.44 -9.85 -18.50
C THR A 104 -5.93 -9.49 -19.90
N PRO A 105 -6.02 -8.22 -20.37
CA PRO A 105 -6.46 -7.04 -19.62
C PRO A 105 -7.97 -6.76 -19.64
N GLY A 106 -8.77 -7.50 -20.42
CA GLY A 106 -10.21 -7.20 -20.52
C GLY A 106 -10.97 -7.31 -19.19
N LYS A 107 -10.70 -8.37 -18.40
CA LYS A 107 -11.32 -8.58 -17.08
C LYS A 107 -11.06 -7.44 -16.08
N THR A 108 -9.98 -6.67 -16.25
CA THR A 108 -9.66 -5.55 -15.34
C THR A 108 -10.38 -4.26 -15.72
N MET A 109 -11.08 -4.23 -16.86
CA MET A 109 -11.89 -3.08 -17.29
C MET A 109 -13.39 -3.39 -17.21
N CYS A 110 -13.76 -4.62 -17.58
CA CYS A 110 -15.15 -5.05 -17.66
C CYS A 110 -15.33 -6.46 -17.12
N THR A 111 -16.38 -6.67 -16.34
CA THR A 111 -16.70 -7.98 -15.73
C THR A 111 -17.92 -8.65 -16.37
N ALA A 112 -18.77 -7.90 -17.07
CA ALA A 112 -19.90 -8.47 -17.81
C ALA A 112 -20.20 -7.72 -19.11
N VAL A 113 -20.51 -8.46 -20.17
CA VAL A 113 -20.88 -7.93 -21.50
C VAL A 113 -22.35 -8.16 -21.74
N SER A 114 -23.07 -7.11 -22.16
CA SER A 114 -24.45 -7.20 -22.62
C SER A 114 -24.91 -5.86 -23.20
N PRO A 115 -25.35 -5.81 -24.48
CA PRO A 115 -25.27 -6.87 -25.50
C PRO A 115 -23.81 -7.18 -25.90
N ASN A 116 -23.58 -8.15 -26.79
CA ASN A 116 -22.24 -8.44 -27.32
C ASN A 116 -21.54 -7.17 -27.81
N GLY A 117 -20.26 -7.02 -27.49
CA GLY A 117 -19.47 -5.83 -27.80
C GLY A 117 -19.60 -4.68 -26.82
N VAL A 118 -20.52 -4.75 -25.86
CA VAL A 118 -20.80 -3.66 -24.92
C VAL A 118 -20.53 -4.11 -23.49
N CYS A 119 -19.64 -3.40 -22.81
CA CYS A 119 -19.47 -3.57 -21.38
C CYS A 119 -20.74 -3.11 -20.64
N LYS A 120 -21.30 -4.01 -19.83
CA LYS A 120 -22.47 -3.74 -18.97
C LYS A 120 -22.06 -3.49 -17.53
N THR A 121 -21.11 -4.27 -17.02
CA THR A 121 -20.63 -4.14 -15.64
C THR A 121 -19.15 -3.77 -15.69
N PRO A 122 -18.77 -2.55 -15.28
CA PRO A 122 -17.38 -2.15 -15.25
C PRO A 122 -16.65 -2.90 -14.12
N ALA A 123 -15.34 -3.03 -14.25
CA ALA A 123 -14.48 -3.40 -13.13
C ALA A 123 -14.18 -2.16 -12.25
N ASP A 124 -13.65 -2.37 -11.06
CA ASP A 124 -13.23 -1.28 -10.18
C ASP A 124 -12.25 -0.33 -10.88
N GLY A 125 -12.46 0.97 -10.72
CA GLY A 125 -11.69 2.01 -11.41
C GLY A 125 -12.15 2.30 -12.84
N TYR A 126 -13.29 1.75 -13.27
CA TYR A 126 -13.94 2.06 -14.52
C TYR A 126 -15.42 2.38 -14.33
N PHE A 127 -16.01 3.08 -15.30
CA PHE A 127 -17.44 3.38 -15.34
C PHE A 127 -18.02 3.12 -16.73
N ILE A 128 -19.34 2.93 -16.79
CA ILE A 128 -20.07 2.73 -18.04
C ILE A 128 -20.44 4.09 -18.65
N LEU A 129 -20.27 4.21 -19.96
CA LEU A 129 -20.74 5.38 -20.71
C LEU A 129 -22.24 5.26 -20.97
N LEU A 130 -23.04 6.26 -20.59
CA LEU A 130 -24.50 6.21 -20.76
C LEU A 130 -24.86 6.13 -22.24
N VAL A 131 -25.30 4.94 -22.67
CA VAL A 131 -25.72 4.49 -24.02
C VAL A 131 -24.64 3.95 -24.98
N PRO A 132 -23.82 2.97 -24.56
CA PRO A 132 -22.81 2.48 -25.46
C PRO A 132 -23.39 1.47 -26.44
N ARG A 133 -23.18 1.75 -27.73
CA ARG A 133 -23.40 0.80 -28.81
C ARG A 133 -22.16 -0.08 -28.97
N LYS A 134 -22.30 -1.20 -29.67
CA LYS A 134 -21.15 -2.07 -30.02
C LYS A 134 -20.11 -1.38 -30.91
N THR A 135 -20.44 -0.22 -31.49
CA THR A 135 -19.56 0.65 -32.29
C THR A 135 -19.03 1.86 -31.52
N ASP A 136 -19.46 2.04 -30.26
CA ASP A 136 -19.07 3.14 -29.38
C ASP A 136 -18.27 2.58 -28.20
N GLN A 137 -17.46 3.42 -27.56
CA GLN A 137 -16.83 3.05 -26.29
C GLN A 137 -17.91 2.77 -25.24
N SER A 138 -17.75 1.67 -24.49
CA SER A 138 -18.71 1.26 -23.47
C SER A 138 -18.26 1.44 -22.04
N VAL A 139 -16.95 1.42 -21.85
CA VAL A 139 -16.32 1.52 -20.55
C VAL A 139 -15.16 2.51 -20.63
N TRP A 140 -14.96 3.25 -19.55
CA TRP A 140 -13.93 4.28 -19.47
C TRP A 140 -13.28 4.28 -18.09
N ALA A 141 -11.97 4.56 -18.03
CA ALA A 141 -11.25 4.59 -16.77
C ALA A 141 -11.63 5.83 -15.96
N CYS A 142 -11.79 5.67 -14.64
CA CYS A 142 -12.12 6.76 -13.73
C CYS A 142 -11.11 7.90 -13.78
N GLY A 143 -9.83 7.59 -13.98
CA GLY A 143 -8.73 8.56 -14.04
C GLY A 143 -8.46 9.17 -15.42
N ASP A 144 -9.05 8.64 -16.51
CA ASP A 144 -8.72 9.06 -17.87
C ASP A 144 -9.48 10.34 -18.24
N THR A 145 -8.78 11.46 -18.20
CA THR A 145 -9.33 12.80 -18.47
C THR A 145 -9.52 13.11 -19.95
N THR A 146 -9.11 12.22 -20.85
CA THR A 146 -9.33 12.42 -22.29
C THR A 146 -10.83 12.36 -22.62
N GLU A 147 -11.27 13.23 -23.52
CA GLU A 147 -12.68 13.31 -23.88
C GLU A 147 -13.04 12.22 -24.89
N VAL A 148 -13.95 11.32 -24.49
CA VAL A 148 -14.57 10.36 -25.40
C VAL A 148 -15.85 10.96 -25.97
N THR A 149 -15.94 11.03 -27.29
CA THR A 149 -17.17 11.44 -28.00
C THR A 149 -17.84 10.19 -28.54
N LEU A 150 -19.08 9.94 -28.11
CA LEU A 150 -19.89 8.85 -28.64
C LEU A 150 -20.52 9.27 -29.97
N THR A 151 -20.92 8.30 -30.80
CA THR A 151 -21.53 8.56 -32.12
C THR A 151 -22.86 9.34 -32.04
N ASN A 152 -23.47 9.49 -30.85
CA ASN A 152 -24.65 10.34 -30.63
C ASN A 152 -24.28 11.80 -30.24
N GLY A 153 -23.00 12.16 -30.31
CA GLY A 153 -22.49 13.49 -29.97
C GLY A 153 -22.25 13.73 -28.47
N LYS A 154 -22.64 12.80 -27.60
CA LYS A 154 -22.42 12.93 -26.15
C LYS A 154 -20.96 12.75 -25.80
N LYS A 155 -20.45 13.58 -24.90
CA LYS A 155 -19.05 13.55 -24.47
C LYS A 155 -18.90 13.19 -23.00
N TYR A 156 -17.91 12.36 -22.70
CA TYR A 156 -17.59 11.97 -21.33
C TYR A 156 -16.08 12.02 -21.09
N LYS A 157 -15.70 12.03 -19.82
CA LYS A 157 -14.31 11.91 -19.38
C LYS A 157 -14.26 11.38 -17.95
N GLY A 158 -13.10 10.89 -17.54
CA GLY A 158 -12.76 10.64 -16.16
C GLY A 158 -12.38 11.93 -15.41
N VAL A 159 -11.91 11.74 -14.18
CA VAL A 159 -11.48 12.77 -13.24
C VAL A 159 -10.02 12.52 -12.90
N ALA A 160 -9.17 13.54 -13.02
CA ALA A 160 -7.75 13.40 -12.75
C ALA A 160 -7.49 12.84 -11.34
N ASN A 161 -6.59 11.85 -11.26
CA ASN A 161 -6.18 11.15 -10.04
C ASN A 161 -7.32 10.43 -9.30
N CYS A 162 -8.40 10.11 -9.99
CA CYS A 162 -9.51 9.33 -9.44
C CYS A 162 -9.23 7.83 -9.48
N LYS A 163 -9.44 7.15 -8.34
CA LYS A 163 -9.25 5.70 -8.20
C LYS A 163 -10.54 4.94 -8.47
N THR A 164 -11.65 5.35 -7.85
CA THR A 164 -12.98 4.73 -7.97
C THR A 164 -13.99 5.80 -8.32
N CYS A 165 -14.98 5.46 -9.14
CA CYS A 165 -15.97 6.42 -9.59
C CYS A 165 -17.28 5.74 -9.98
N THR A 166 -18.34 6.53 -9.96
CA THR A 166 -19.63 6.18 -10.53
C THR A 166 -19.88 6.90 -11.85
N GLN A 167 -20.88 6.38 -12.55
CA GLN A 167 -21.30 6.87 -13.86
C GLN A 167 -21.64 8.37 -13.81
N PRO A 168 -21.19 9.16 -14.80
CA PRO A 168 -21.55 10.57 -14.92
C PRO A 168 -23.05 10.74 -15.17
N ALA A 169 -23.59 11.91 -14.89
CA ALA A 169 -24.91 12.29 -15.38
C ALA A 169 -24.92 12.34 -16.92
N VAL A 170 -26.10 12.25 -17.54
CA VAL A 170 -26.26 12.26 -19.00
C VAL A 170 -25.60 13.49 -19.62
N ALA A 171 -24.65 13.29 -20.53
CA ALA A 171 -23.94 14.37 -21.21
C ALA A 171 -24.73 14.97 -22.39
N ASP A 172 -24.33 16.18 -22.75
CA ASP A 172 -24.66 16.89 -23.99
C ASP A 172 -23.37 17.03 -24.84
N SER A 173 -23.20 18.14 -25.57
CA SER A 173 -21.99 18.46 -26.33
C SER A 173 -20.76 18.78 -25.47
N THR A 174 -20.95 19.03 -24.18
CA THR A 174 -19.89 19.29 -23.20
C THR A 174 -19.54 18.01 -22.46
N ALA A 175 -18.24 17.71 -22.37
CA ALA A 175 -17.77 16.50 -21.73
C ALA A 175 -18.14 16.45 -20.24
N ARG A 176 -18.96 15.47 -19.86
CA ARG A 176 -19.31 15.25 -18.45
C ARG A 176 -18.31 14.33 -17.75
N PRO A 177 -17.67 14.79 -16.66
CA PRO A 177 -16.80 13.96 -15.85
C PRO A 177 -17.58 12.92 -15.06
N ALA A 178 -16.98 11.74 -14.87
CA ALA A 178 -17.43 10.76 -13.88
C ALA A 178 -17.58 11.37 -12.48
N VAL A 179 -18.36 10.71 -11.62
CA VAL A 179 -18.47 11.10 -10.21
C VAL A 179 -17.40 10.32 -9.45
N CYS A 180 -16.33 10.98 -9.07
CA CYS A 180 -15.24 10.32 -8.37
C CYS A 180 -15.63 10.06 -6.90
N GLU A 181 -15.30 8.88 -6.39
CA GLU A 181 -15.67 8.42 -5.04
C GLU A 181 -14.43 8.35 -4.15
N ASP A 182 -13.32 7.82 -4.67
CA ASP A 182 -12.02 7.83 -3.99
C ASP A 182 -10.90 8.30 -4.92
N CYS A 183 -9.91 8.99 -4.35
CA CYS A 183 -8.68 9.34 -5.05
C CYS A 183 -7.62 8.24 -5.00
N LEU A 184 -6.65 8.35 -5.91
CA LEU A 184 -5.40 7.60 -5.85
C LEU A 184 -4.60 7.94 -4.59
N GLU A 185 -3.69 7.06 -4.19
CA GLU A 185 -2.82 7.28 -3.03
C GLU A 185 -2.00 8.57 -3.16
N GLY A 186 -1.97 9.36 -2.08
CA GLY A 186 -1.33 10.67 -2.02
C GLY A 186 -2.17 11.82 -2.56
N TYR A 187 -3.43 11.57 -2.89
CA TYR A 187 -4.38 12.59 -3.30
C TYR A 187 -5.58 12.63 -2.35
N PHE A 188 -6.16 13.82 -2.25
CA PHE A 188 -7.29 14.18 -1.43
C PHE A 188 -8.47 14.62 -2.29
N GLY A 189 -9.64 14.15 -1.88
CA GLY A 189 -10.93 14.36 -2.52
C GLY A 189 -11.58 13.03 -2.94
N PRO A 190 -12.68 13.09 -3.69
CA PRO A 190 -13.62 14.20 -3.77
C PRO A 190 -14.91 13.86 -3.00
N LYS A 191 -15.90 14.76 -3.03
CA LYS A 191 -17.31 14.40 -2.80
C LYS A 191 -18.16 14.60 -4.08
N ALA A 192 -17.53 14.66 -5.27
CA ALA A 192 -18.19 14.96 -6.55
C ALA A 192 -17.22 14.84 -7.77
N SER A 193 -17.61 15.40 -8.93
CA SER A 193 -16.87 15.38 -10.19
C SER A 193 -15.68 16.37 -10.30
N SER A 194 -15.02 16.69 -9.19
CA SER A 194 -13.84 17.58 -9.17
C SER A 194 -12.54 16.77 -9.16
N PRO A 195 -11.44 17.28 -9.77
CA PRO A 195 -10.13 16.64 -9.71
C PRO A 195 -9.66 16.37 -8.27
N CYS A 196 -9.08 15.20 -8.06
CA CYS A 196 -8.36 14.84 -6.86
C CYS A 196 -7.07 15.68 -6.75
N GLN A 197 -6.83 16.29 -5.59
CA GLN A 197 -5.70 17.20 -5.37
C GLN A 197 -4.61 16.55 -4.53
N ALA A 198 -3.34 16.79 -4.83
CA ALA A 198 -2.25 16.17 -4.09
C ALA A 198 -2.25 16.58 -2.60
N CYS A 199 -1.86 15.67 -1.73
CA CYS A 199 -1.53 15.98 -0.34
C CYS A 199 -0.32 16.93 -0.26
N GLY A 200 -0.19 17.67 0.85
CA GLY A 200 0.93 18.60 1.05
C GLY A 200 2.29 17.95 1.26
N ASP A 201 2.34 16.63 1.45
CA ASP A 201 3.56 15.84 1.62
C ASP A 201 3.57 14.68 0.62
N VAL A 202 4.68 14.52 -0.10
CA VAL A 202 4.87 13.49 -1.13
C VAL A 202 4.87 12.06 -0.56
N ASN A 203 5.22 11.88 0.71
CA ASN A 203 5.21 10.57 1.41
C ASN A 203 3.87 10.36 2.12
N CYS A 204 2.96 11.32 2.02
CA CYS A 204 1.63 11.15 2.53
C CYS A 204 0.81 10.28 1.58
N ALA A 205 0.20 9.23 2.12
CA ALA A 205 -0.66 8.32 1.40
C ALA A 205 -2.13 8.75 1.45
N THR A 206 -2.59 9.30 2.57
CA THR A 206 -3.91 9.92 2.71
C THR A 206 -3.80 11.15 3.61
N CYS A 207 -4.55 12.21 3.31
CA CYS A 207 -4.53 13.45 4.10
C CYS A 207 -5.94 13.98 4.38
N THR A 208 -6.09 14.88 5.35
CA THR A 208 -7.35 15.57 5.68
C THR A 208 -7.58 16.82 4.86
N GLN A 209 -6.51 17.37 4.26
CA GLN A 209 -6.56 18.59 3.45
C GLN A 209 -5.53 18.52 2.31
N ALA A 210 -5.96 18.87 1.11
CA ALA A 210 -5.07 18.98 -0.05
C ALA A 210 -4.03 20.07 0.18
N THR A 211 -2.83 19.88 -0.39
CA THR A 211 -1.73 20.86 -0.47
C THR A 211 -1.19 21.39 0.87
N THR A 212 -1.77 20.98 1.99
CA THR A 212 -1.42 21.48 3.33
C THR A 212 -0.48 20.48 4.00
N THR A 213 0.66 20.97 4.51
CA THR A 213 1.61 20.16 5.28
C THR A 213 1.01 19.76 6.62
N GLN A 214 1.55 18.72 7.26
CA GLN A 214 1.07 18.22 8.56
C GLN A 214 -0.38 17.76 8.60
N LYS A 215 -1.00 17.57 7.43
CA LYS A 215 -2.37 17.07 7.31
C LYS A 215 -2.43 15.62 6.87
N CYS A 216 -1.35 14.87 7.07
CA CYS A 216 -1.29 13.46 6.70
C CYS A 216 -1.96 12.56 7.73
N THR A 217 -2.73 11.56 7.29
CA THR A 217 -3.37 10.54 8.17
C THR A 217 -2.85 9.14 7.93
N ARG A 218 -2.04 8.93 6.89
CA ARG A 218 -1.32 7.69 6.63
C ARG A 218 -0.12 7.97 5.77
N CYS A 219 1.02 7.39 6.11
CA CYS A 219 2.24 7.49 5.33
C CYS A 219 2.34 6.37 4.30
N LYS A 220 3.05 6.65 3.19
CA LYS A 220 3.37 5.66 2.18
C LYS A 220 4.29 4.61 2.76
N SER A 221 4.22 3.41 2.21
CA SER A 221 5.08 2.28 2.58
C SER A 221 5.89 1.84 1.37
N GLY A 222 7.16 1.48 1.58
CA GLY A 222 8.04 0.99 0.51
C GLY A 222 8.39 2.04 -0.54
N ASP A 223 8.27 3.34 -0.23
CA ASP A 223 8.60 4.44 -1.15
C ASP A 223 10.10 4.73 -1.25
N GLY A 224 10.92 3.98 -0.50
CA GLY A 224 12.38 4.12 -0.46
C GLY A 224 12.89 5.29 0.39
N THR A 225 12.01 6.10 0.99
CA THR A 225 12.39 7.24 1.83
C THR A 225 12.54 6.89 3.30
N GLY A 226 11.93 5.79 3.74
CA GLY A 226 11.90 5.38 5.15
C GLY A 226 10.94 6.19 6.02
N ARG A 227 10.27 7.22 5.48
CA ARG A 227 9.31 8.09 6.20
C ARG A 227 7.92 7.47 6.31
N GLU A 228 7.88 6.27 6.87
CA GLU A 228 6.67 5.46 6.88
C GLU A 228 5.85 5.61 8.17
N TYR A 229 6.36 6.34 9.17
CA TYR A 229 5.74 6.47 10.49
C TYR A 229 4.94 7.76 10.57
N LEU A 230 3.65 7.66 10.89
CA LEU A 230 2.82 8.84 11.13
C LEU A 230 3.06 9.39 12.54
N LYS A 231 3.61 10.60 12.61
CA LYS A 231 3.65 11.41 13.84
C LYS A 231 2.45 12.34 13.86
N VAL A 232 1.47 12.03 14.69
CA VAL A 232 0.28 12.87 14.86
C VAL A 232 0.68 14.20 15.49
N THR A 233 0.35 15.31 14.84
CA THR A 233 0.58 16.68 15.34
C THR A 233 -0.74 17.41 15.62
N ASP A 234 -1.86 16.92 15.07
CA ASP A 234 -3.22 17.41 15.35
C ASP A 234 -4.09 16.25 15.84
N ALA A 235 -4.38 16.25 17.14
CA ALA A 235 -5.20 15.23 17.78
C ALA A 235 -6.68 15.30 17.37
N SER A 236 -7.14 16.42 16.82
CA SER A 236 -8.56 16.65 16.50
C SER A 236 -9.01 15.85 15.29
N ASP A 237 -8.15 15.76 14.28
CA ASP A 237 -8.38 15.01 13.05
C ASP A 237 -7.43 13.80 12.88
N GLY A 238 -6.55 13.57 13.86
CA GLY A 238 -5.56 12.50 13.84
C GLY A 238 -4.49 12.68 12.78
N SER A 239 -4.32 13.89 12.26
CA SER A 239 -3.35 14.18 11.21
C SER A 239 -1.99 14.61 11.74
N GLY A 240 -0.98 14.53 10.88
CA GLY A 240 0.35 14.99 11.18
C GLY A 240 1.34 14.75 10.05
N GLU A 241 2.56 14.38 10.42
CA GLU A 241 3.72 14.31 9.54
C GLU A 241 4.21 12.87 9.35
N CYS A 242 4.76 12.60 8.17
CA CYS A 242 5.41 11.34 7.87
C CYS A 242 6.90 11.43 8.17
N VAL A 243 7.36 10.59 9.10
CA VAL A 243 8.71 10.63 9.65
C VAL A 243 9.36 9.25 9.62
N GLU A 244 10.69 9.22 9.73
CA GLU A 244 11.44 7.97 9.86
C GLU A 244 11.33 7.41 11.28
N ALA A 245 11.43 6.09 11.44
CA ALA A 245 11.42 5.42 12.75
C ALA A 245 12.47 5.99 13.72
N SER A 246 13.66 6.32 13.18
CA SER A 246 14.80 6.87 13.91
C SER A 246 14.52 8.22 14.57
N THR A 247 13.51 8.96 14.09
CA THR A 247 13.11 10.26 14.64
C THR A 247 12.12 10.14 15.79
N CYS A 248 11.50 8.97 15.95
CA CYS A 248 10.59 8.64 17.05
C CYS A 248 11.40 8.27 18.28
N THR A 249 12.07 9.25 18.86
CA THR A 249 12.95 9.06 20.02
C THR A 249 12.63 10.08 21.11
N THR A 250 13.12 9.78 22.32
CA THR A 250 12.97 10.60 23.54
C THR A 250 11.53 10.77 23.98
N THR A 251 10.72 11.58 23.30
CA THR A 251 9.31 11.86 23.68
C THR A 251 8.30 10.98 22.95
N HIS A 252 8.76 10.27 21.93
CA HIS A 252 7.98 9.37 21.10
C HIS A 252 8.75 8.07 20.87
N PHE A 253 8.04 7.04 20.42
CA PHE A 253 8.61 5.75 20.01
C PHE A 253 7.88 5.20 18.78
N PRO A 254 8.58 4.42 17.92
CA PRO A 254 7.97 3.79 16.77
C PRO A 254 7.18 2.55 17.19
N VAL A 255 5.98 2.39 16.63
CA VAL A 255 5.13 1.21 16.86
C VAL A 255 4.38 0.86 15.58
N SER A 256 4.12 -0.43 15.38
CA SER A 256 3.15 -0.89 14.39
C SER A 256 1.85 -1.22 15.11
N ASP A 257 0.76 -0.59 14.69
CA ASP A 257 -0.58 -0.91 15.18
C ASP A 257 -1.04 -2.30 14.68
N PRO A 258 -2.15 -2.84 15.19
CA PRO A 258 -2.64 -4.16 14.80
C PRO A 258 -3.12 -4.26 13.34
N ALA A 259 -3.30 -3.13 12.66
CA ALA A 259 -3.62 -3.02 11.24
C ALA A 259 -2.38 -2.74 10.38
N ASP A 260 -1.18 -3.04 10.91
CA ASP A 260 0.13 -2.81 10.30
C ASP A 260 0.42 -1.34 9.96
N LYS A 261 -0.26 -0.39 10.62
CA LYS A 261 0.03 1.04 10.48
C LYS A 261 1.24 1.40 11.33
N LYS A 262 2.24 2.00 10.70
CA LYS A 262 3.44 2.52 11.35
C LYS A 262 3.15 3.89 11.96
N LEU A 263 3.30 4.00 13.28
CA LEU A 263 2.97 5.19 14.06
C LEU A 263 4.17 5.65 14.89
N CYS A 264 4.36 6.96 14.96
CA CYS A 264 5.31 7.62 15.84
C CYS A 264 4.55 8.17 17.05
N VAL A 265 4.49 7.40 18.13
CA VAL A 265 3.53 7.62 19.21
C VAL A 265 4.19 8.23 20.43
N SER A 266 3.52 9.16 21.10
CA SER A 266 3.99 9.75 22.35
C SER A 266 4.12 8.68 23.46
N CYS A 267 5.19 8.77 24.26
CA CYS A 267 5.48 7.85 25.37
C CYS A 267 4.31 7.65 26.34
N GLY A 268 3.43 8.65 26.49
CA GLY A 268 2.25 8.61 27.36
C GLY A 268 1.07 7.77 26.84
N THR A 269 1.12 7.31 25.58
CA THR A 269 -0.05 6.75 24.90
C THR A 269 -0.21 5.25 25.17
N THR A 270 -0.94 4.91 26.23
CA THR A 270 -1.12 3.51 26.68
C THR A 270 -1.74 2.59 25.64
N ALA A 271 -2.64 3.10 24.79
CA ALA A 271 -3.28 2.32 23.72
C ALA A 271 -2.28 1.69 22.73
N ASN A 272 -1.10 2.30 22.60
CA ASN A 272 -0.07 1.90 21.63
C ASN A 272 1.21 1.40 22.33
N GLY A 273 1.10 0.93 23.58
CA GLY A 273 2.24 0.40 24.34
C GLY A 273 3.06 1.45 25.09
N GLY A 274 2.57 2.68 25.17
CA GLY A 274 3.11 3.72 26.05
C GLY A 274 2.78 3.45 27.53
N ILE A 275 3.32 4.30 28.39
CA ILE A 275 3.13 4.25 29.85
C ILE A 275 2.42 5.54 30.25
N ASP A 276 1.31 5.45 30.98
CA ASP A 276 0.57 6.62 31.45
C ASP A 276 1.48 7.60 32.21
N ASP A 277 1.33 8.90 31.96
CA ASP A 277 2.17 9.99 32.49
C ASP A 277 3.67 9.92 32.09
N CYS A 278 4.10 8.99 31.23
CA CYS A 278 5.48 8.95 30.75
C CYS A 278 5.72 10.01 29.66
N THR A 279 6.66 10.93 29.90
CA THR A 279 7.01 12.03 28.97
C THR A 279 8.26 11.76 28.15
N GLU A 280 9.18 10.95 28.67
CA GLU A 280 10.36 10.50 27.92
C GLU A 280 10.56 9.01 28.08
N CYS A 281 10.93 8.31 27.01
CA CYS A 281 11.02 6.87 26.98
C CYS A 281 12.05 6.33 25.98
N THR A 282 12.39 5.06 26.15
CA THR A 282 13.21 4.29 25.21
C THR A 282 12.45 3.02 24.79
N PRO A 283 12.45 2.64 23.50
CA PRO A 283 11.82 1.40 23.05
C PRO A 283 12.47 0.18 23.71
N ILE A 284 11.68 -0.79 24.17
CA ILE A 284 12.19 -2.07 24.72
C ILE A 284 12.75 -2.94 23.58
N THR A 285 12.09 -2.91 22.41
CA THR A 285 12.55 -3.55 21.16
C THR A 285 12.29 -2.62 19.97
N GLN A 286 13.04 -2.81 18.88
CA GLN A 286 12.92 -2.02 17.64
C GLN A 286 11.57 -2.21 16.91
N ALA A 287 10.79 -3.25 17.25
CA ALA A 287 9.48 -3.51 16.66
C ALA A 287 8.52 -3.98 17.76
N SER A 288 7.76 -3.04 18.30
CA SER A 288 6.75 -3.32 19.32
C SER A 288 5.37 -3.46 18.68
N ARG A 289 4.58 -4.43 19.16
CA ARG A 289 3.17 -4.60 18.77
C ARG A 289 2.28 -3.83 19.74
N ALA A 290 1.26 -3.13 19.24
CA ALA A 290 0.27 -2.46 20.07
C ALA A 290 -0.42 -3.43 21.04
N GLY A 291 -0.72 -2.97 22.26
CA GLY A 291 -1.39 -3.76 23.31
C GLY A 291 -0.46 -4.39 24.37
N THR A 292 0.86 -4.25 24.24
CA THR A 292 1.85 -4.57 25.28
C THR A 292 2.74 -3.37 25.57
N VAL A 293 3.25 -3.22 26.79
CA VAL A 293 4.23 -2.17 27.12
C VAL A 293 5.43 -2.31 26.20
N ALA A 294 5.66 -1.29 25.38
CA ALA A 294 6.63 -1.24 24.29
C ALA A 294 7.88 -0.43 24.64
N ILE A 295 7.84 0.27 25.77
CA ILE A 295 8.83 1.26 26.18
C ILE A 295 9.27 1.08 27.62
N THR A 296 10.49 1.50 27.90
CA THR A 296 10.96 1.81 29.25
C THR A 296 10.79 3.31 29.45
N CYS A 297 10.19 3.73 30.57
CA CYS A 297 10.04 5.15 30.86
C CYS A 297 11.34 5.72 31.44
N SER A 298 11.77 6.85 30.91
CA SER A 298 12.94 7.59 31.40
C SER A 298 12.54 8.79 32.27
N LYS A 299 11.33 9.33 32.07
CA LYS A 299 10.83 10.50 32.80
C LYS A 299 9.31 10.54 32.79
N CYS A 300 8.74 10.76 33.97
CA CYS A 300 7.31 10.99 34.15
C CYS A 300 6.99 12.49 34.16
N GLY A 301 5.75 12.84 33.85
CA GLY A 301 5.27 14.22 33.81
C GLY A 301 4.98 14.77 35.21
N THR A 302 3.96 14.21 35.85
CA THR A 302 3.47 14.67 37.17
C THR A 302 3.67 13.64 38.28
N LYS A 303 3.90 12.38 37.92
CA LYS A 303 4.11 11.25 38.83
C LYS A 303 5.60 10.95 38.99
N LYS A 304 5.93 9.98 39.85
CA LYS A 304 7.28 9.52 40.11
C LYS A 304 7.61 8.30 39.25
N LEU A 305 8.84 8.20 38.76
CA LEU A 305 9.31 7.04 38.00
C LEU A 305 9.54 5.84 38.92
N ASN A 306 8.93 4.70 38.61
CA ASN A 306 9.11 3.47 39.38
C ASN A 306 10.56 2.94 39.27
N PRO A 307 11.12 2.21 40.27
CA PRO A 307 12.52 1.78 40.25
C PRO A 307 12.90 0.91 39.03
N ASP A 308 11.97 0.11 38.52
CA ASP A 308 12.13 -0.73 37.32
C ASP A 308 11.82 -0.01 36.01
N LYS A 309 11.45 1.28 36.08
CA LYS A 309 11.12 2.14 34.93
C LYS A 309 9.92 1.69 34.09
N SER A 310 9.10 0.78 34.62
CA SER A 310 7.95 0.21 33.89
C SER A 310 6.65 1.02 34.03
N SER A 311 6.61 1.98 34.96
CA SER A 311 5.42 2.79 35.24
C SER A 311 5.76 4.13 35.90
N CYS A 312 4.79 5.05 35.84
CA CYS A 312 4.78 6.31 36.57
C CYS A 312 3.74 6.24 37.70
N VAL A 313 4.17 6.37 38.95
CA VAL A 313 3.38 6.13 40.17
C VAL A 313 3.30 7.38 41.05
N ALA A 314 2.18 7.57 41.76
CA ALA A 314 1.99 8.74 42.62
C ALA A 314 2.91 8.73 43.85
N THR A 315 3.15 7.54 44.41
CA THR A 315 4.00 7.30 45.58
C THR A 315 4.97 6.17 45.29
N CYS A 316 6.19 6.26 45.84
CA CYS A 316 7.16 5.18 45.68
C CYS A 316 6.66 3.88 46.34
N PRO A 317 6.87 2.71 45.71
CA PRO A 317 6.46 1.43 46.27
C PRO A 317 7.22 1.10 47.57
N GLU A 318 6.76 0.07 48.28
CA GLU A 318 7.42 -0.40 49.52
C GLU A 318 8.93 -0.59 49.34
N ASN A 319 9.68 -0.25 50.39
CA ASN A 319 11.14 -0.33 50.44
C ASN A 319 11.86 0.49 49.35
N SER A 320 11.22 1.54 48.86
CA SER A 320 11.81 2.51 47.94
C SER A 320 11.45 3.95 48.33
N ASN A 321 12.27 4.91 47.93
CA ASN A 321 12.07 6.34 48.17
C ASN A 321 12.65 7.16 47.00
N ASP A 322 12.35 8.45 46.97
CA ASP A 322 12.89 9.42 46.01
C ASP A 322 13.82 10.46 46.67
N ASP A 323 14.33 10.15 47.88
CA ASP A 323 15.13 11.08 48.68
C ASP A 323 16.43 11.48 47.98
N LYS A 324 17.03 10.55 47.23
CA LYS A 324 18.28 10.77 46.48
C LYS A 324 18.06 11.50 45.16
N THR A 325 16.89 11.36 44.55
CA THR A 325 16.59 11.94 43.24
C THR A 325 15.10 12.25 43.17
N PRO A 326 14.70 13.52 43.28
CA PRO A 326 13.28 13.90 43.29
C PRO A 326 12.53 13.31 42.10
N ASN A 327 11.34 12.76 42.35
CA ASN A 327 10.47 12.12 41.35
C ASN A 327 11.03 10.84 40.70
N VAL A 328 12.14 10.28 41.20
CA VAL A 328 12.66 8.97 40.75
C VAL A 328 12.79 8.05 41.96
N CYS A 329 11.97 7.01 41.99
CA CYS A 329 12.00 6.03 43.06
C CYS A 329 13.20 5.10 42.90
N VAL A 330 13.99 4.96 43.95
CA VAL A 330 15.11 4.01 44.06
C VAL A 330 14.89 3.11 45.26
N CYS A 331 15.35 1.86 45.18
CA CYS A 331 15.29 0.98 46.35
C CYS A 331 16.07 1.60 47.51
N GLY A 332 15.47 1.54 48.70
CA GLY A 332 16.08 2.03 49.93
C GLY A 332 17.37 1.27 50.26
N ASP A 333 18.19 1.84 51.15
CA ASP A 333 19.45 1.22 51.52
C ASP A 333 19.22 -0.17 52.11
N GLY A 334 19.94 -1.17 51.59
CA GLY A 334 19.76 -2.56 51.97
C GLY A 334 18.61 -3.30 51.28
N PHE A 335 18.13 -2.82 50.13
CA PHE A 335 17.18 -3.53 49.26
C PHE A 335 17.70 -3.59 47.81
N ASN A 336 17.39 -4.68 47.09
CA ASN A 336 17.71 -4.86 45.68
C ASN A 336 16.45 -4.93 44.83
N LEU A 337 16.54 -4.51 43.57
CA LEU A 337 15.44 -4.61 42.62
C LEU A 337 15.38 -6.02 42.02
N GLU A 338 14.36 -6.79 42.39
CA GLU A 338 14.07 -8.12 41.83
C GLU A 338 12.61 -8.21 41.37
N GLY A 339 12.38 -8.57 40.11
CA GLY A 339 11.02 -8.74 39.57
C GLY A 339 10.14 -7.48 39.66
N GLY A 340 10.73 -6.28 39.55
CA GLY A 340 10.02 -5.01 39.65
C GLY A 340 9.74 -4.54 41.08
N LYS A 341 10.27 -5.24 42.11
CA LYS A 341 10.06 -4.94 43.53
C LYS A 341 11.38 -4.78 44.26
N CYS A 342 11.39 -3.91 45.27
CA CYS A 342 12.55 -3.76 46.17
C CYS A 342 12.45 -4.82 47.28
N VAL A 343 13.32 -5.84 47.21
CA VAL A 343 13.36 -6.96 48.14
C VAL A 343 14.63 -6.93 48.99
N PRO A 344 14.60 -7.43 50.24
CA PRO A 344 15.80 -7.53 51.06
C PRO A 344 16.86 -8.41 50.36
N PRO A 345 18.16 -8.12 50.50
CA PRO A 345 19.23 -8.97 50.01
C PRO A 345 19.07 -10.35 50.63
N ASN A 346 19.00 -11.35 49.77
CA ASN A 346 18.79 -12.73 50.17
C ASN A 346 20.01 -13.22 50.96
N THR A 347 19.95 -13.22 52.30
CA THR A 347 21.01 -13.73 53.19
C THR A 347 21.07 -15.27 53.25
N ASN A 348 20.18 -15.97 52.53
CA ASN A 348 20.08 -17.43 52.50
C ASN A 348 20.65 -18.10 51.23
N ARG A 349 21.56 -17.44 50.50
CA ARG A 349 22.50 -18.19 49.64
C ARG A 349 23.71 -18.63 50.45
N SER A 350 23.49 -19.63 51.30
CA SER A 350 24.55 -20.44 51.88
C SER A 350 25.32 -21.13 50.75
N GLY A 351 26.54 -20.66 50.50
CA GLY A 351 27.66 -21.42 49.94
C GLY A 351 27.41 -22.27 48.70
N LEU A 352 27.55 -21.65 47.52
CA LEU A 352 28.26 -22.30 46.41
C LEU A 352 29.18 -21.24 45.80
N SER A 353 30.44 -21.33 46.23
CA SER A 353 31.55 -20.55 45.69
C SER A 353 31.55 -20.63 44.16
N THR A 354 31.74 -19.49 43.52
CA THR A 354 31.95 -19.30 42.08
C THR A 354 33.21 -20.01 41.54
N GLY A 355 33.84 -20.90 42.34
CA GLY A 355 34.95 -21.78 41.97
C GLY A 355 34.57 -23.23 41.63
N ALA A 356 33.29 -23.57 41.43
CA ALA A 356 32.86 -24.94 41.04
C ALA A 356 32.06 -25.02 39.73
N ILE A 357 32.06 -23.97 38.90
CA ILE A 357 31.39 -23.94 37.58
C ILE A 357 32.42 -23.62 36.48
N ALA A 358 33.54 -24.32 36.50
CA ALA A 358 34.51 -24.38 35.40
C ALA A 358 35.00 -25.81 35.11
N GLY A 359 34.23 -26.84 35.52
CA GLY A 359 34.66 -28.24 35.42
C GLY A 359 33.59 -29.26 35.02
N ILE A 360 32.35 -28.85 34.69
CA ILE A 360 31.27 -29.79 34.32
C ILE A 360 30.84 -29.65 32.85
N SER A 361 31.11 -28.50 32.21
CA SER A 361 30.70 -28.25 30.82
C SER A 361 31.54 -29.03 29.78
N VAL A 362 32.78 -29.39 30.10
CA VAL A 362 33.65 -30.13 29.17
C VAL A 362 33.31 -31.63 29.15
N ALA A 363 32.93 -32.21 30.30
CA ALA A 363 32.55 -33.63 30.36
C ALA A 363 31.25 -33.90 29.59
N ALA A 364 30.26 -33.01 29.69
CA ALA A 364 29.00 -33.15 28.94
C ALA A 364 29.21 -33.01 27.42
N VAL A 365 30.04 -32.05 26.97
CA VAL A 365 30.33 -31.87 25.53
C VAL A 365 31.15 -33.03 24.96
N VAL A 366 32.10 -33.60 25.72
CA VAL A 366 32.85 -34.79 25.28
C VAL A 366 31.96 -36.04 25.23
N VAL A 367 31.06 -36.21 26.20
CA VAL A 367 30.12 -37.35 26.20
C VAL A 367 29.10 -37.24 25.06
N VAL A 368 28.51 -36.06 24.87
CA VAL A 368 27.54 -35.83 23.77
C VAL A 368 28.23 -35.86 22.41
N GLY A 369 29.42 -35.26 22.28
CA GLY A 369 30.23 -35.31 21.05
C GLY A 369 30.70 -36.73 20.70
N GLY A 370 31.09 -37.52 21.69
CA GLY A 370 31.44 -38.93 21.52
C GLY A 370 30.24 -39.80 21.10
N LEU A 371 29.07 -39.57 21.69
CA LEU A 371 27.82 -40.25 21.33
C LEU A 371 27.37 -39.92 19.90
N VAL A 372 27.41 -38.64 19.51
CA VAL A 372 27.04 -38.21 18.15
C VAL A 372 28.05 -38.72 17.11
N GLY A 373 29.34 -38.71 17.43
CA GLY A 373 30.38 -39.28 16.56
C GLY A 373 30.24 -40.79 16.37
N PHE A 374 29.95 -41.52 17.45
CA PHE A 374 29.72 -42.97 17.40
C PHE A 374 28.45 -43.31 16.60
N LEU A 375 27.37 -42.54 16.75
CA LEU A 375 26.13 -42.73 15.98
C LEU A 375 26.33 -42.41 14.49
N CYS A 376 27.04 -41.32 14.14
CA CYS A 376 27.36 -41.01 12.74
C CYS A 376 28.24 -42.09 12.10
N TRP A 377 29.25 -42.60 12.79
CA TRP A 377 30.04 -43.74 12.29
C TRP A 377 29.17 -44.99 12.13
N TRP A 378 28.38 -45.34 13.14
CA TRP A 378 27.53 -46.53 13.10
C TRP A 378 26.54 -46.52 11.92
N PHE A 379 25.91 -45.37 11.65
CA PHE A 379 24.99 -45.23 10.52
C PHE A 379 25.70 -45.18 9.15
N LEU A 380 26.89 -44.58 9.05
CA LEU A 380 27.62 -44.49 7.78
C LEU A 380 28.33 -45.79 7.40
N CYS A 381 28.79 -46.59 8.37
CA CYS A 381 29.55 -47.82 8.08
C CYS A 381 28.72 -49.10 8.09
N ARG A 382 27.49 -49.13 8.64
CA ARG A 382 26.60 -50.30 8.52
C ARG A 382 25.80 -50.36 7.21
N GLY A 383 25.82 -49.32 6.39
CA GLY A 383 25.11 -49.29 5.10
C GLY A 383 25.89 -49.89 3.92
N LYS A 384 27.03 -50.54 4.15
CA LYS A 384 27.84 -51.18 3.11
C LYS A 384 28.19 -52.62 3.50
N VAL A 385 27.17 -53.47 3.53
CA VAL A 385 27.28 -54.92 3.27
C VAL A 385 26.13 -55.29 2.35
#